data_AF-A0A8H2XWB4-F1
#
_entry.id   AF-A0A8H2XWB4-F1
#
_cell.length_a   1.000
_cell.length_b   1.000
_cell.length_c   1.000
_cell.angle_alpha   90.00
_cell.angle_beta   90.00
_cell.angle_gamma   90.00
#
_symmetry.space_group_name_H-M   'P 1'
#
loop_
_entity.id
_entity.type
_entity.pdbx_description
1 polymer ?
#
loop_
_entity_poly.entity_id
_entity_poly.type
_entity_poly.pdbx_seq_one_letter_code
_entity_poly.pdbx_strand_id
1 'polypeptide(L)'
;MPTYAGFYLSPQAWDDWVRSRNTLLPRWGPGNAEYMIKEELRKHKIKKYFAVIQVPTPLSEPGESSVGLMIYRQCSPRRVYLAPHADAKADVFGPQILQSLIGVTTSNWRCIWFKNYSTKPRFEARFLEPPSGGQDGGLPLQETSKGLANTNEVAGALQAE
;
A
#
# COMPACT_ATOMS: atom_id res chain seq x y z
N MET A 1 11.31 -0.25 0.37
CA MET A 1 10.19 -0.71 -0.48
C MET A 1 8.92 -0.30 0.20
N PRO A 2 8.15 0.62 -0.40
CA PRO A 2 6.98 1.17 0.26
C PRO A 2 5.83 0.18 0.30
N THR A 3 5.06 0.24 1.38
CA THR A 3 3.70 -0.26 1.44
C THR A 3 2.73 0.85 1.06
N TYR A 4 1.68 0.52 0.32
CA TYR A 4 0.56 1.41 0.02
C TYR A 4 -0.74 0.84 0.58
N ALA A 5 -1.62 1.68 1.13
CA ALA A 5 -2.91 1.24 1.64
C ALA A 5 -4.06 2.14 1.16
N GLY A 6 -5.18 1.50 0.85
CA GLY A 6 -6.32 2.10 0.14
C GLY A 6 -7.06 1.04 -0.68
N PHE A 7 -7.38 1.36 -1.93
CA PHE A 7 -8.30 0.56 -2.75
C PHE A 7 -7.59 0.06 -4.01
N TYR A 8 -7.63 -1.25 -4.20
CA TYR A 8 -6.98 -1.88 -5.34
C TYR A 8 -7.95 -1.98 -6.52
N LEU A 9 -7.43 -1.69 -7.71
CA LEU A 9 -8.09 -1.92 -8.99
C LEU A 9 -7.32 -3.03 -9.70
N SER A 10 -7.99 -4.16 -9.90
CA SER A 10 -7.44 -5.25 -10.69
C SER A 10 -7.17 -4.79 -12.12
N PRO A 11 -6.29 -5.49 -12.86
CA PRO A 11 -6.06 -5.21 -14.26
C PRO A 11 -7.34 -5.12 -15.09
N GLN A 12 -8.25 -6.08 -14.87
CA GLN A 12 -9.55 -6.13 -15.53
C GLN A 12 -10.41 -4.90 -15.17
N ALA A 13 -10.46 -4.52 -13.89
CA ALA A 13 -11.32 -3.43 -13.44
C ALA A 13 -10.94 -2.06 -14.02
N TRP A 14 -9.63 -1.74 -14.06
CA TRP A 14 -9.22 -0.48 -14.69
C TRP A 14 -9.36 -0.52 -16.20
N ASP A 15 -9.14 -1.68 -16.85
CA ASP A 15 -9.29 -1.85 -18.29
C ASP A 15 -10.76 -1.68 -18.72
N ASP A 16 -11.69 -2.33 -18.01
CA ASP A 16 -13.13 -2.16 -18.20
C ASP A 16 -13.57 -0.70 -17.99
N TRP A 17 -13.04 -0.05 -16.96
CA TRP A 17 -13.34 1.35 -16.70
C TRP A 17 -12.86 2.27 -17.82
N VAL A 18 -11.63 2.09 -18.33
CA VAL A 18 -11.12 2.86 -19.47
C VAL A 18 -11.97 2.60 -20.71
N ARG A 19 -12.29 1.33 -21.02
CA ARG A 19 -13.16 0.95 -22.15
C ARG A 19 -14.53 1.62 -22.07
N SER A 20 -15.13 1.70 -20.88
CA SER A 20 -16.47 2.28 -20.70
C SER A 20 -16.56 3.77 -21.05
N ARG A 21 -15.44 4.49 -21.08
CA ARG A 21 -15.37 5.95 -21.28
C ARG A 21 -15.16 6.38 -22.74
N ASN A 22 -15.32 5.43 -23.67
CA ASN A 22 -15.38 5.60 -25.12
C ASN A 22 -14.05 5.97 -25.80
N THR A 23 -13.92 5.44 -27.01
CA THR A 23 -12.85 4.52 -27.41
C THR A 23 -12.45 4.79 -28.86
N LEU A 24 -11.24 5.32 -29.08
CA LEU A 24 -10.65 5.38 -30.43
C LEU A 24 -9.14 5.09 -30.45
N LEU A 25 -8.50 4.84 -29.31
CA LEU A 25 -7.06 4.63 -29.25
C LEU A 25 -6.74 3.14 -29.03
N PRO A 26 -5.90 2.55 -29.90
CA PRO A 26 -5.73 1.09 -29.97
C PRO A 26 -4.89 0.47 -28.85
N ARG A 27 -4.31 1.26 -27.93
CA ARG A 27 -3.48 0.74 -26.83
C ARG A 27 -3.60 1.58 -25.57
N TRP A 28 -4.39 1.12 -24.61
CA TRP A 28 -4.41 1.66 -23.26
C TRP A 28 -3.54 0.79 -22.35
N GLY A 29 -2.46 1.38 -21.84
CA GLY A 29 -1.62 0.75 -20.82
C GLY A 29 -2.00 1.24 -19.42
N PRO A 30 -1.50 0.55 -18.38
CA PRO A 30 -1.75 0.92 -16.98
C PRO A 30 -1.30 2.36 -16.66
N GLY A 31 -0.28 2.89 -17.34
CA GLY A 31 0.13 4.29 -17.21
C GLY A 31 -0.91 5.30 -17.68
N ASN A 32 -1.64 5.00 -18.76
CA ASN A 32 -2.73 5.87 -19.21
C ASN A 32 -3.92 5.80 -18.26
N ALA A 33 -4.25 4.60 -17.76
CA ALA A 33 -5.30 4.44 -16.75
C ALA A 33 -4.97 5.19 -15.46
N GLU A 34 -3.73 5.12 -14.97
CA GLU A 34 -3.25 5.91 -13.83
C GLU A 34 -3.44 7.41 -14.07
N TYR A 35 -3.03 7.92 -15.24
CA TYR A 35 -3.20 9.32 -15.61
C TYR A 35 -4.69 9.73 -15.64
N MET A 36 -5.55 8.94 -16.28
CA MET A 36 -6.98 9.23 -16.39
C MET A 36 -7.65 9.26 -15.01
N ILE A 37 -7.34 8.31 -14.13
CA ILE A 37 -7.89 8.31 -12.78
C ILE A 37 -7.37 9.53 -12.00
N LYS A 38 -6.08 9.89 -12.10
CA LYS A 38 -5.56 11.11 -11.47
C LYS A 38 -6.31 12.37 -11.92
N GLU A 39 -6.61 12.48 -13.20
CA GLU A 39 -7.37 13.60 -13.75
C GLU A 39 -8.82 13.63 -13.26
N GLU A 40 -9.47 12.48 -13.13
CA GLU A 40 -10.81 12.36 -12.56
C GLU A 40 -10.82 12.72 -11.06
N LEU A 41 -9.84 12.25 -10.28
CA LEU A 41 -9.70 12.65 -8.87
C LEU A 41 -9.50 14.17 -8.73
N ARG A 42 -8.76 14.79 -9.66
CA ARG A 42 -8.55 16.24 -9.72
C ARG A 42 -9.86 16.97 -10.07
N LYS A 43 -10.56 16.53 -11.11
CA LYS A 43 -11.83 17.10 -11.59
C LYS A 43 -12.90 17.10 -10.49
N HIS A 44 -13.00 15.99 -9.74
CA HIS A 44 -13.94 15.85 -8.62
C HIS A 44 -13.43 16.42 -7.30
N LYS A 45 -12.28 17.11 -7.28
CA LYS A 45 -11.68 17.76 -6.10
C LYS A 45 -11.39 16.82 -4.92
N ILE A 46 -11.17 15.53 -5.20
CA ILE A 46 -10.86 14.50 -4.20
C ILE A 46 -9.39 14.05 -4.19
N LYS A 47 -8.53 14.66 -5.03
CA LYS A 47 -7.08 14.41 -5.03
C LYS A 47 -6.35 14.67 -3.71
N LYS A 48 -6.94 15.46 -2.80
CA LYS A 48 -6.41 15.68 -1.45
C LYS A 48 -6.60 14.46 -0.54
N TYR A 49 -7.53 13.58 -0.91
CA TYR A 49 -7.80 12.35 -0.18
C TYR A 49 -7.07 11.20 -0.85
N PHE A 50 -7.17 11.06 -2.17
CA PHE A 50 -6.68 9.90 -2.88
C PHE A 50 -5.52 10.24 -3.81
N ALA A 51 -4.51 9.36 -3.83
CA ALA A 51 -3.47 9.32 -4.85
C ALA A 51 -3.55 7.99 -5.60
N VAL A 52 -2.91 7.91 -6.77
CA VAL A 52 -2.91 6.69 -7.61
C VAL A 52 -1.48 6.33 -7.96
N ILE A 53 -1.18 5.04 -7.95
CA ILE A 53 0.09 4.48 -8.41
C ILE A 53 -0.14 3.13 -9.09
N GLN A 54 0.68 2.84 -10.10
CA GLN A 54 0.80 1.48 -10.63
C GLN A 54 1.48 0.56 -9.62
N VAL A 55 0.90 -0.62 -9.45
CA VAL A 55 1.47 -1.66 -8.59
C VAL A 55 1.49 -2.99 -9.32
N PRO A 56 2.48 -3.85 -9.07
CA PRO A 56 2.43 -5.22 -9.54
C PRO A 56 1.16 -5.92 -9.06
N THR A 57 0.54 -6.70 -9.94
CA THR A 57 -0.60 -7.55 -9.58
C THR A 57 -0.14 -8.65 -8.62
N PRO A 58 -0.68 -8.76 -7.39
CA PRO A 58 -0.30 -9.82 -6.45
C PRO A 58 -0.64 -11.22 -6.95
N LEU A 59 0.06 -12.25 -6.46
CA LEU A 59 -0.22 -13.66 -6.82
C LEU A 59 -1.65 -14.12 -6.51
N SER A 60 -2.29 -13.50 -5.51
CA SER A 60 -3.67 -13.79 -5.11
C SER A 60 -4.73 -13.30 -6.10
N GLU A 61 -4.37 -12.40 -7.03
CA GLU A 61 -5.32 -11.83 -7.98
C GLU A 61 -5.34 -12.64 -9.29
N PRO A 62 -6.52 -12.91 -9.86
CA PRO A 62 -6.62 -13.60 -11.15
C PRO A 62 -6.15 -12.69 -12.31
N GLY A 63 -5.70 -13.31 -13.40
CA GLY A 63 -5.36 -12.62 -14.65
C GLY A 63 -3.87 -12.67 -15.03
N GLU A 64 -3.60 -12.46 -16.32
CA GLU A 64 -2.25 -12.52 -16.91
C GLU A 64 -1.51 -11.18 -16.87
N SER A 65 -2.24 -10.08 -16.70
CA SER A 65 -1.62 -8.75 -16.60
C SER A 65 -0.80 -8.64 -15.31
N SER A 66 0.39 -8.07 -15.44
CA SER A 66 1.35 -7.91 -14.34
C SER A 66 1.16 -6.64 -13.53
N VAL A 67 0.25 -5.74 -13.94
CA VAL A 67 0.08 -4.40 -13.36
C VAL A 67 -1.38 -4.09 -13.05
N GLY A 68 -1.66 -3.89 -11.77
CA GLY A 68 -2.88 -3.27 -11.27
C GLY A 68 -2.64 -1.81 -10.90
N LEU A 69 -3.68 -1.15 -10.40
CA LEU A 69 -3.58 0.21 -9.85
C LEU A 69 -3.96 0.20 -8.38
N MET A 70 -3.28 1.03 -7.60
CA MET A 70 -3.61 1.29 -6.20
C MET A 70 -4.05 2.74 -6.05
N ILE A 71 -5.31 2.95 -5.69
CA ILE A 71 -5.81 4.25 -5.24
C ILE A 71 -5.57 4.32 -3.73
N TYR A 72 -4.46 4.92 -3.32
CA TYR A 72 -3.98 4.88 -1.95
C TYR A 72 -4.27 6.17 -1.17
N ARG A 73 -4.39 6.00 0.14
CA ARG A 73 -4.59 7.03 1.17
C ARG A 73 -3.38 7.17 2.08
N GLN A 74 -2.72 6.05 2.35
CA GLN A 74 -1.58 5.97 3.24
C GLN A 74 -0.45 5.22 2.54
N CYS A 75 0.78 5.60 2.85
CA CYS A 75 1.96 4.84 2.44
C CYS A 75 2.99 4.83 3.58
N SER A 76 3.83 3.80 3.59
CA SER A 76 4.92 3.66 4.56
C SER A 76 6.16 3.18 3.82
N PRO A 77 7.37 3.65 4.16
CA PRO A 77 8.60 3.12 3.57
C PRO A 77 8.92 1.68 4.04
N ARG A 78 8.21 1.18 5.06
CA ARG A 78 8.39 -0.14 5.68
C ARG A 78 7.28 -1.09 5.25
N ARG A 79 7.59 -2.40 5.27
CA ARG A 79 6.60 -3.48 5.10
C ARG A 79 5.74 -3.59 6.37
N VAL A 80 4.66 -2.83 6.44
CA VAL A 80 3.74 -2.82 7.59
C VAL A 80 2.30 -2.75 7.11
N TYR A 81 1.38 -3.44 7.79
CA TYR A 81 -0.05 -3.27 7.53
C TYR A 81 -0.50 -1.88 8.02
N LEU A 82 -1.19 -1.14 7.16
CA LEU A 82 -1.76 0.16 7.47
C LEU A 82 -3.29 0.01 7.53
N ALA A 83 -3.86 0.14 8.73
CA ALA A 83 -5.29 0.02 8.95
C ALA A 83 -6.04 1.26 8.41
N PRO A 84 -7.30 1.12 7.95
CA PRO A 84 -8.13 2.28 7.64
C PRO A 84 -8.37 3.09 8.92
N HIS A 85 -8.33 4.42 8.82
CA HIS A 85 -8.74 5.28 9.93
C HIS A 85 -10.27 5.23 10.08
N ALA A 86 -10.77 4.78 11.24
CA ALA A 86 -12.19 4.55 11.47
C ALA A 86 -13.05 5.83 11.39
N ASP A 87 -12.46 6.98 11.68
CA ASP A 87 -13.05 8.31 11.62
C ASP A 87 -12.94 8.96 10.22
N ALA A 88 -12.04 8.45 9.37
CA ALA A 88 -11.87 8.96 8.01
C ALA A 88 -12.90 8.34 7.06
N LYS A 89 -13.94 9.11 6.71
CA LYS A 89 -14.96 8.70 5.73
C LYS A 89 -14.37 8.19 4.41
N ALA A 90 -13.25 8.75 3.96
CA ALA A 90 -12.57 8.33 2.74
C ALA A 90 -11.95 6.91 2.84
N ASP A 91 -11.57 6.47 4.04
CA ASP A 91 -10.98 5.15 4.28
C ASP A 91 -12.10 4.10 4.37
N VAL A 92 -13.22 4.44 5.03
CA VAL A 92 -14.36 3.54 5.25
C VAL A 92 -15.25 3.42 4.02
N PHE A 93 -15.60 4.55 3.39
CA PHE A 93 -16.54 4.61 2.25
C PHE A 93 -15.83 4.87 0.91
N GLY A 94 -14.52 4.67 0.85
CA GLY A 94 -13.73 4.92 -0.35
C GLY A 94 -14.27 4.25 -1.61
N PRO A 95 -14.64 2.95 -1.59
CA PRO A 95 -15.18 2.29 -2.77
C PRO A 95 -16.47 2.95 -3.28
N GLN A 96 -17.38 3.32 -2.38
CA GLN A 96 -18.62 4.00 -2.74
C GLN A 96 -18.37 5.40 -3.29
N ILE A 97 -17.46 6.16 -2.67
CA ILE A 97 -17.08 7.50 -3.15
C ILE A 97 -16.49 7.40 -4.56
N LEU A 98 -15.53 6.49 -4.77
CA LEU A 98 -14.87 6.30 -6.06
C LEU A 98 -15.84 5.83 -7.14
N GLN A 99 -16.72 4.87 -6.82
CA GLN A 99 -17.75 4.43 -7.76
C GLN A 99 -18.72 5.57 -8.12
N SER A 100 -19.18 6.33 -7.12
CA SER A 100 -20.18 7.40 -7.34
C SER A 100 -19.64 8.59 -8.14
N LEU A 101 -18.38 8.96 -7.91
CA LEU A 101 -17.80 10.18 -8.50
C LEU A 101 -17.09 9.91 -9.81
N ILE A 102 -16.34 8.81 -9.90
CA ILE A 102 -15.50 8.52 -11.06
C ILE A 102 -15.88 7.20 -11.76
N GLY A 103 -16.79 6.42 -11.21
CA GLY A 103 -17.30 5.19 -11.84
C GLY A 103 -16.37 3.99 -11.77
N VAL A 104 -15.27 4.04 -10.99
CA VAL A 104 -14.35 2.90 -10.84
C VAL A 104 -14.83 1.94 -9.76
N THR A 105 -14.90 0.65 -10.10
CA THR A 105 -15.10 -0.42 -9.12
C THR A 105 -13.75 -0.78 -8.50
N THR A 106 -13.69 -0.84 -7.17
CA THR A 106 -12.46 -1.12 -6.43
C THR A 106 -12.69 -2.18 -5.37
N SER A 107 -11.61 -2.77 -4.86
CA SER A 107 -11.68 -3.64 -3.69
C SER A 107 -12.10 -2.88 -2.42
N ASN A 108 -12.43 -3.62 -1.36
CA ASN A 108 -12.36 -3.08 0.01
C ASN A 108 -10.94 -2.62 0.35
N TRP A 109 -10.74 -2.01 1.52
CA TRP A 109 -9.42 -1.58 1.98
C TRP A 109 -8.39 -2.73 1.90
N ARG A 110 -7.29 -2.48 1.19
CA ARG A 110 -6.16 -3.39 1.04
C ARG A 110 -4.87 -2.65 1.36
N CYS A 111 -3.87 -3.43 1.74
CA CYS A 111 -2.52 -2.95 2.00
C CYS A 111 -1.58 -3.77 1.13
N ILE A 112 -0.88 -3.16 0.18
CA ILE A 112 0.00 -3.86 -0.76
C ILE A 112 1.45 -3.50 -0.50
N TRP A 113 2.29 -4.52 -0.46
CA TRP A 113 3.75 -4.40 -0.46
C TRP A 113 4.32 -5.19 -1.63
N PHE A 114 5.36 -4.66 -2.27
CA PHE A 114 6.03 -5.32 -3.39
C PHE A 114 7.51 -4.95 -3.44
N LYS A 115 8.30 -5.74 -4.20
CA LYS A 115 9.74 -5.56 -4.36
C LYS A 115 10.04 -5.09 -5.80
N ASN A 116 10.27 -3.78 -5.98
CA ASN A 116 10.45 -3.15 -7.31
C ASN A 116 11.59 -3.74 -8.16
N TYR A 117 12.59 -4.41 -7.56
CA TYR A 117 13.74 -4.99 -8.28
C TYR A 117 13.67 -6.51 -8.42
N SER A 118 12.51 -7.13 -8.18
CA SER A 118 12.37 -8.56 -8.35
C SER A 118 12.41 -8.94 -9.83
N THR A 119 13.17 -9.98 -10.18
CA THR A 119 13.17 -10.58 -11.52
C THR A 119 12.04 -11.61 -11.70
N LYS A 120 11.30 -11.91 -10.63
CA LYS A 120 10.19 -12.87 -10.66
C LYS A 120 8.89 -12.15 -11.04
N PRO A 121 8.04 -12.76 -11.91
CA PRO A 121 6.73 -12.23 -12.24
C PRO A 121 5.90 -11.89 -11.00
N ARG A 122 5.06 -10.84 -11.12
CA ARG A 122 4.31 -10.22 -10.01
C ARG A 122 5.19 -9.60 -8.91
N PHE A 123 6.50 -9.47 -9.13
CA PHE A 123 7.44 -8.67 -8.34
C PHE A 123 7.38 -8.90 -6.81
N GLU A 124 7.14 -10.15 -6.40
CA GLU A 124 6.89 -10.52 -4.99
C GLU A 124 5.79 -9.69 -4.31
N ALA A 125 4.83 -9.17 -5.07
CA ALA A 125 3.72 -8.39 -4.56
C ALA A 125 2.74 -9.25 -3.76
N ARG A 126 2.38 -8.73 -2.59
CA ARG A 126 1.45 -9.39 -1.65
C ARG A 126 0.57 -8.35 -1.00
N PHE A 127 -0.69 -8.71 -0.79
CA PHE A 127 -1.50 -8.00 0.18
C PHE A 127 -1.04 -8.38 1.59
N LEU A 128 -0.90 -7.38 2.45
CA LEU A 128 -0.63 -7.55 3.87
C LEU A 128 -1.95 -7.69 4.59
N GLU A 129 -1.97 -8.59 5.57
CA GLU A 129 -3.11 -8.83 6.45
C GLU A 129 -2.90 -8.08 7.77
N PRO A 130 -3.99 -7.73 8.47
CA PRO A 130 -3.87 -7.19 9.82
C PRO A 130 -3.12 -8.19 10.73
N PRO A 131 -2.35 -7.70 11.72
CA PRO A 131 -1.82 -8.58 12.76
C PRO A 131 -2.97 -9.34 13.39
N SER A 132 -2.87 -10.66 13.47
CA SER A 132 -3.87 -11.51 14.11
C SER A 132 -4.05 -11.07 15.57
N GLY A 133 -5.14 -10.38 15.88
CA GLY A 133 -5.39 -9.81 17.21
C GLY A 133 -5.96 -10.83 18.19
N GLY A 134 -5.09 -11.64 18.82
CA GLY A 134 -5.15 -12.07 20.22
C GLY A 134 -6.17 -13.12 20.71
N GLN A 135 -5.65 -14.26 21.17
CA GLN A 135 -5.95 -14.72 22.53
C GLN A 135 -4.69 -14.52 23.39
N ASP A 136 -4.94 -14.10 24.63
CA ASP A 136 -4.09 -14.01 25.82
C ASP A 136 -3.08 -12.86 25.99
N GLY A 137 -3.32 -12.14 27.09
CA GLY A 137 -2.42 -11.18 27.69
C GLY A 137 -1.16 -11.85 28.20
N GLY A 138 -0.03 -11.41 27.68
CA GLY A 138 1.30 -11.64 28.22
C GLY A 138 2.05 -10.32 28.16
N LEU A 139 2.48 -9.85 29.31
CA LEU A 139 3.31 -8.66 29.53
C LEU A 139 4.50 -8.59 28.55
N PRO A 140 5.05 -7.38 28.29
CA PRO A 140 6.24 -7.24 27.49
C PRO A 140 7.41 -7.93 28.20
N LEU A 141 7.91 -9.02 27.62
CA LEU A 141 9.20 -9.58 28.00
C LEU A 141 10.29 -8.57 27.59
N GLN A 142 10.78 -7.85 28.59
CA GLN A 142 12.13 -7.29 28.56
C GLN A 142 13.11 -8.43 28.28
N GLU A 143 13.82 -8.38 27.15
CA GLU A 143 15.09 -9.08 27.05
C GLU A 143 16.11 -8.32 27.89
N THR A 144 16.24 -8.74 29.15
CA THR A 144 17.43 -8.51 29.93
C THR A 144 18.39 -9.69 29.72
N SER A 145 19.66 -9.33 29.56
CA SER A 145 20.83 -10.06 30.08
C SER A 145 21.32 -11.31 29.33
N LYS A 146 22.46 -11.17 28.63
CA LYS A 146 23.82 -11.51 29.12
C LYS A 146 24.72 -12.06 28.01
N GLY A 147 25.80 -11.34 27.74
CA GLY A 147 27.04 -11.85 27.14
C GLY A 147 28.21 -11.25 27.89
N LEU A 148 28.70 -12.00 28.88
CA LEU A 148 29.83 -11.67 29.76
C LEU A 148 31.16 -11.94 29.03
N ALA A 149 32.12 -11.02 29.11
CA ALA A 149 33.59 -11.21 29.18
C ALA A 149 34.31 -9.95 28.69
N ASN A 150 35.44 -9.49 29.21
CA ASN A 150 36.12 -9.62 30.49
C ASN A 150 37.24 -8.54 30.43
N THR A 151 37.47 -7.84 31.54
CA THR A 151 38.75 -7.27 32.05
C THR A 151 39.85 -6.77 31.11
N ASN A 152 40.18 -5.48 31.25
CA ASN A 152 41.51 -4.87 31.54
C ASN A 152 41.53 -3.43 30.99
N GLU A 153 42.14 -2.40 31.55
CA GLU A 153 42.78 -2.04 32.82
C GLU A 153 43.30 -0.59 32.58
N VAL A 154 43.34 0.28 33.62
CA VAL A 154 44.10 1.57 33.74
C VAL A 154 43.83 2.69 32.69
N ALA A 155 43.79 4.00 32.93
CA ALA A 155 44.16 4.96 33.98
C ALA A 155 43.21 6.18 33.76
N GLY A 156 42.73 6.94 34.74
CA GLY A 156 43.50 7.80 35.64
C GLY A 156 43.38 9.27 35.22
N ALA A 157 42.74 10.08 36.08
CA ALA A 157 42.84 11.55 36.22
C ALA A 157 42.08 12.42 35.16
N LEU A 158 41.44 13.56 35.43
CA LEU A 158 41.45 14.58 36.50
C LEU A 158 40.18 15.49 36.38
N GLN A 159 39.65 15.95 37.52
CA GLN A 159 38.96 17.24 37.85
C GLN A 159 37.90 17.84 36.87
N ALA A 160 36.65 18.19 37.24
CA ALA A 160 36.09 18.98 38.35
C ALA A 160 36.63 20.41 38.46
N GLU A 161 36.03 21.34 37.70
CA GLU A 161 35.31 22.55 38.18
C GLU A 161 34.49 23.17 37.05
#